data_AF-A0A2T9Z6X9-F1
#
_entry.id   AF-A0A2T9Z6X9-F1
#
_cell.length_a   1.000
_cell.length_b   1.000
_cell.length_c   1.000
_cell.angle_alpha   90.00
_cell.angle_beta   90.00
_cell.angle_gamma   90.00
#
_symmetry.space_group_name_H-M   'P 1'
#
loop_
_entity.id
_entity.type
_entity.pdbx_description
1 polymer ?
#
loop_
_entity_poly.entity_id
_entity_poly.type
_entity_poly.pdbx_seq_one_letter_code
_entity_poly.pdbx_strand_id
1 'polypeptide(L)'
;MTLQSNELLEPTEVFGLVEENLYRINGSITDTQAEFLQPLKIKTLLILSMETVSKPLRRFVERNNIKIIHLGLKKWQPDLDSKPVSEELIKEALEIILEKQHYPILLACS
;
A
#
# COMPACT_ATOMS: atom_id res chain seq x y z
N MET A 1 34.04 17.05 9.69
CA MET A 1 33.15 15.88 9.72
C MET A 1 31.74 16.41 9.87
N THR A 2 31.10 16.74 8.75
CA THR A 2 29.75 17.32 8.71
C THR A 2 28.76 16.24 9.11
N LEU A 3 27.97 16.50 10.15
CA LEU A 3 26.83 15.67 10.53
C LEU A 3 25.91 15.60 9.31
N GLN A 4 25.82 14.43 8.66
CA GLN A 4 24.75 14.19 7.68
C GLN A 4 23.44 14.38 8.44
N SER A 5 22.65 15.35 8.01
CA SER A 5 21.29 15.54 8.52
C SER A 5 20.56 14.20 8.40
N ASN A 6 20.20 13.59 9.52
CA ASN A 6 19.12 12.61 9.52
C ASN A 6 17.88 13.38 9.06
N GLU A 7 17.59 13.35 7.76
CA GLU A 7 16.32 13.84 7.26
C GLU A 7 15.23 13.07 8.00
N LEU A 8 14.41 13.81 8.75
CA LEU A 8 13.24 13.26 9.42
C LEU A 8 12.27 12.84 8.32
N LEU A 9 12.21 11.54 8.06
CA LEU A 9 11.25 10.96 7.13
C LEU A 9 9.90 10.93 7.83
N GLU A 10 8.93 11.63 7.25
CA GLU A 10 7.58 11.73 7.82
C GLU A 10 6.70 10.60 7.28
N PRO A 11 6.17 9.72 8.14
CA PRO A 11 5.10 8.82 7.73
C PRO A 11 3.83 9.63 7.42
N THR A 12 2.95 9.07 6.60
CA THR A 12 1.57 9.59 6.50
C THR A 12 0.85 9.43 7.84
N GLU A 13 -0.07 10.31 8.20
CA GLU A 13 -0.86 10.20 9.46
C GLU A 13 -1.55 8.85 9.66
N VAL A 14 -1.90 8.18 8.55
CA VAL A 14 -2.58 6.86 8.56
C VAL A 14 -1.64 5.68 8.31
N PHE A 15 -0.33 5.91 8.27
CA PHE A 15 0.64 4.81 8.17
C PHE A 15 0.52 3.95 9.43
N GLY A 16 0.53 2.63 9.26
CA GLY A 16 0.51 1.72 10.40
C GLY A 16 1.24 0.41 10.11
N LEU A 17 2.00 -0.05 11.10
CA LEU A 17 2.45 -1.43 11.19
C LEU A 17 1.27 -2.30 11.64
N VAL A 18 0.85 -3.24 10.80
CA VAL A 18 -0.26 -4.17 11.11
C VAL A 18 0.30 -5.44 11.76
N GLU A 19 1.34 -6.00 11.15
CA GLU A 19 2.12 -7.16 11.58
C GLU A 19 3.57 -6.96 11.08
N GLU A 20 4.51 -7.75 11.58
CA GLU A 20 5.85 -7.86 11.00
C GLU A 20 5.79 -7.95 9.45
N ASN A 21 6.39 -6.96 8.78
CA ASN A 21 6.44 -6.84 7.32
C ASN A 21 5.08 -6.65 6.62
N LEU A 22 4.02 -6.29 7.35
CA LEU A 22 2.71 -5.89 6.81
C LEU A 22 2.36 -4.48 7.29
N TYR A 23 2.21 -3.57 6.33
CA TYR A 23 1.97 -2.14 6.59
C TYR A 23 0.71 -1.69 5.89
N ARG A 24 0.08 -0.62 6.39
CA ARG A 24 -1.05 0.07 5.75
C ARG A 24 -0.77 1.55 5.54
N ILE A 25 -1.29 2.13 4.46
CA ILE A 25 -1.25 3.57 4.16
C ILE A 25 -2.51 4.04 3.40
N ASN A 26 -2.69 5.37 3.32
CA ASN A 26 -3.44 5.98 2.24
C ASN A 26 -2.55 6.03 0.99
N GLY A 27 -3.09 5.69 -0.18
CA GLY A 27 -2.42 5.71 -1.48
C GLY A 27 -2.14 7.12 -2.02
N SER A 28 -2.66 8.15 -1.37
CA SER A 28 -2.41 9.57 -1.66
C SER A 28 -1.29 10.12 -0.77
N ILE A 29 -0.05 10.00 -1.24
CA ILE A 29 1.16 10.45 -0.51
C ILE A 29 1.98 11.46 -1.31
N THR A 30 2.84 12.21 -0.61
CA THR A 30 3.87 13.11 -1.17
C THR A 30 5.16 12.36 -1.51
N ASP A 31 6.10 13.02 -2.20
CA ASP A 31 7.42 12.43 -2.51
C ASP A 31 8.25 12.15 -1.25
N THR A 32 8.24 13.05 -0.25
CA THR A 32 8.93 12.84 1.03
C THR A 32 8.37 11.63 1.78
N GLN A 33 7.04 11.48 1.80
CA GLN A 33 6.38 10.32 2.41
C GLN A 33 6.65 9.03 1.63
N ALA A 34 6.89 9.10 0.32
CA ALA A 34 7.31 7.94 -0.45
C ALA A 34 8.75 7.51 -0.09
N GLU A 35 9.66 8.46 0.17
CA GLU A 35 11.01 8.13 0.64
C GLU A 35 11.02 7.51 2.04
N PHE A 36 10.06 7.84 2.91
CA PHE A 36 9.85 7.15 4.20
C PHE A 36 9.68 5.62 4.03
N LEU A 37 9.13 5.16 2.90
CA LEU A 37 8.89 3.74 2.65
C LEU A 37 10.16 2.97 2.23
N GLN A 38 11.26 3.65 1.89
CA GLN A 38 12.49 3.02 1.40
C GLN A 38 13.06 1.95 2.34
N PRO A 39 13.22 2.21 3.65
CA PRO A 39 13.81 1.24 4.56
C PRO A 39 12.94 -0.02 4.74
N LEU A 40 11.64 0.04 4.44
CA LEU A 40 10.71 -1.08 4.60
C LEU A 40 10.89 -2.18 3.55
N LYS A 41 11.63 -1.90 2.45
CA LYS A 41 11.93 -2.86 1.37
C LYS A 41 10.69 -3.61 0.88
N ILE A 42 9.60 -2.85 0.69
CA ILE A 42 8.31 -3.37 0.25
C ILE A 42 8.48 -4.16 -1.04
N LYS A 43 7.91 -5.36 -1.09
CA LYS A 43 7.92 -6.24 -2.26
C LYS A 43 6.61 -6.19 -3.02
N THR A 44 5.50 -6.05 -2.30
CA THR A 44 4.15 -6.05 -2.89
C THR A 44 3.33 -4.86 -2.41
N LEU A 45 2.73 -4.13 -3.33
CA LEU A 45 1.69 -3.14 -3.07
C LEU A 45 0.32 -3.77 -3.36
N LEU A 46 -0.51 -3.92 -2.34
CA LEU A 46 -1.86 -4.45 -2.43
C LEU A 46 -2.89 -3.30 -2.34
N ILE A 47 -3.57 -3.01 -3.45
CA ILE A 47 -4.53 -1.90 -3.56
C ILE A 47 -5.96 -2.45 -3.45
N LEU A 48 -6.72 -1.97 -2.46
CA LEU A 48 -8.08 -2.44 -2.18
C LEU A 48 -9.18 -1.51 -2.73
N SER A 49 -8.86 -0.25 -3.05
CA SER A 49 -9.77 0.76 -3.61
C SER A 49 -9.80 0.73 -5.14
N MET A 50 -10.82 1.33 -5.78
CA MET A 50 -10.92 1.43 -7.25
C MET A 50 -10.04 2.55 -7.83
N GLU A 51 -9.81 3.56 -7.00
CA GLU A 51 -9.12 4.78 -7.31
C GLU A 51 -7.63 4.55 -7.49
N THR A 52 -7.04 5.29 -8.41
CA THR A 52 -5.61 5.26 -8.66
C THR A 52 -4.82 5.88 -7.51
N VAL A 53 -3.74 5.22 -7.07
CA VAL A 53 -2.74 5.80 -6.16
C VAL A 53 -2.02 7.03 -6.75
N SER A 54 -1.47 7.90 -5.89
CA SER A 54 -0.81 9.15 -6.28
C SER A 54 0.45 8.93 -7.14
N LYS A 55 0.83 9.95 -7.92
CA LYS A 55 2.04 9.91 -8.77
C LYS A 55 3.33 9.63 -7.97
N PRO A 56 3.56 10.22 -6.77
CA PRO A 56 4.68 9.84 -5.91
C PRO A 56 4.74 8.35 -5.59
N LEU A 57 3.62 7.75 -5.16
CA LEU A 57 3.57 6.32 -4.85
C LEU A 57 3.82 5.45 -6.09
N ARG A 58 3.26 5.81 -7.25
CA ARG A 58 3.53 5.11 -8.52
C ARG A 58 5.02 5.12 -8.89
N ARG A 59 5.67 6.28 -8.82
CA ARG A 59 7.11 6.41 -9.10
C ARG A 59 7.95 5.59 -8.13
N PHE A 60 7.59 5.59 -6.84
CA PHE A 60 8.26 4.76 -5.84
C PHE A 60 8.13 3.26 -6.14
N VAL A 61 6.94 2.82 -6.51
CA VAL A 61 6.64 1.42 -6.88
C VAL A 61 7.45 0.99 -8.09
N GLU A 62 7.45 1.81 -9.15
CA GLU A 62 8.21 1.56 -10.38
C GLU A 62 9.72 1.51 -10.10
N ARG A 63 10.25 2.51 -9.39
CA ARG A 63 11.69 2.62 -9.06
C ARG A 63 12.21 1.43 -8.25
N ASN A 64 11.39 0.89 -7.35
CA ASN A 64 11.77 -0.22 -6.47
C ASN A 64 11.32 -1.60 -6.98
N ASN A 65 10.78 -1.66 -8.21
CA ASN A 65 10.29 -2.89 -8.83
C ASN A 65 9.28 -3.66 -7.95
N ILE A 66 8.37 -2.92 -7.32
CA ILE A 66 7.36 -3.46 -6.41
C ILE A 66 6.22 -4.09 -7.23
N LYS A 67 5.85 -5.33 -6.88
CA LYS A 67 4.70 -6.02 -7.50
C LYS A 67 3.40 -5.32 -7.08
N ILE A 68 2.59 -4.88 -8.05
CA ILE A 68 1.25 -4.34 -7.77
C ILE A 68 0.22 -5.45 -7.88
N ILE A 69 -0.63 -5.60 -6.87
CA ILE A 69 -1.86 -6.40 -6.94
C ILE A 69 -3.03 -5.46 -6.65
N HIS A 70 -3.91 -5.28 -7.64
CA HIS A 70 -5.02 -4.33 -7.55
C HIS A 70 -6.35 -5.07 -7.51
N LEU A 71 -6.98 -5.13 -6.33
CA LEU A 71 -8.23 -5.85 -6.12
C LEU A 71 -9.47 -4.97 -6.30
N GLY A 72 -9.37 -3.65 -6.06
CA GLY A 72 -10.53 -2.77 -6.19
C GLY A 72 -11.14 -2.71 -7.59
N LEU A 73 -10.36 -2.95 -8.66
CA LEU A 73 -10.86 -2.97 -10.03
C LEU A 73 -11.73 -4.20 -10.36
N LYS A 74 -11.75 -5.24 -9.52
CA LYS A 74 -12.38 -6.52 -9.87
C LYS A 74 -13.88 -6.60 -9.56
N LYS A 75 -14.50 -5.69 -8.78
CA LYS A 75 -15.88 -5.89 -8.29
C LYS A 75 -16.68 -4.60 -8.09
N TRP A 76 -16.96 -3.87 -9.18
CA TRP A 76 -18.08 -2.94 -9.18
C TRP A 76 -19.36 -3.72 -9.47
N GLN A 77 -20.15 -4.02 -8.43
CA GLN A 77 -21.52 -4.52 -8.56
C GLN A 77 -22.47 -3.39 -8.16
N PRO A 78 -23.43 -2.99 -9.01
CA PRO A 78 -24.36 -1.90 -8.71
C PRO A 78 -25.35 -2.22 -7.58
N ASP A 79 -25.44 -3.48 -7.14
CA ASP A 79 -26.49 -3.98 -6.25
C ASP A 79 -26.02 -4.34 -4.84
N LEU A 80 -24.89 -3.79 -4.37
CA LEU A 80 -24.50 -3.94 -2.96
C LEU A 80 -25.27 -2.92 -2.11
N ASP A 81 -26.47 -3.32 -1.71
CA ASP A 81 -27.20 -2.72 -0.60
C ASP A 81 -26.24 -2.48 0.58
N SER A 82 -25.85 -1.22 0.80
CA SER A 82 -25.18 -0.69 1.99
C SER A 82 -23.77 -1.18 2.38
N LYS A 83 -23.13 -2.12 1.65
CA LYS A 83 -21.77 -2.59 1.99
C LYS A 83 -20.69 -2.01 1.06
N PRO A 84 -19.75 -1.19 1.57
CA PRO A 84 -18.69 -0.57 0.75
C PRO A 84 -17.62 -1.55 0.24
N VAL A 85 -17.59 -2.78 0.77
CA VAL A 85 -16.59 -3.81 0.44
C VAL A 85 -17.26 -5.18 0.29
N SER A 86 -16.95 -5.90 -0.78
CA SER A 86 -17.46 -7.28 -1.00
C SER A 86 -16.70 -8.31 -0.16
N GLU A 87 -17.39 -9.35 0.31
CA GLU A 87 -16.79 -10.44 1.09
C GLU A 87 -15.69 -11.15 0.31
N GLU A 88 -15.85 -11.25 -1.01
CA GLU A 88 -14.85 -11.87 -1.85
C GLU A 88 -13.60 -11.01 -2.04
N LEU A 89 -13.71 -9.68 -2.01
CA LEU A 89 -12.52 -8.80 -2.00
C LEU A 89 -11.74 -9.01 -0.70
N ILE A 90 -12.44 -9.09 0.44
CA ILE A 90 -11.83 -9.39 1.73
C ILE A 90 -11.13 -10.75 1.67
N LYS A 91 -11.81 -11.78 1.16
CA LYS A 91 -11.24 -13.13 1.02
C LYS A 91 -9.98 -13.13 0.15
N GLU A 92 -10.03 -12.54 -1.05
CA GLU A 92 -8.88 -12.51 -1.97
C GLU A 92 -7.71 -11.72 -1.37
N ALA A 93 -7.98 -10.61 -0.67
CA ALA A 93 -6.95 -9.85 0.04
C ALA A 93 -6.30 -10.68 1.16
N LEU A 94 -7.09 -11.40 1.96
CA LEU A 94 -6.59 -12.26 3.02
C LEU A 94 -5.76 -13.42 2.48
N GLU A 95 -6.18 -14.07 1.39
CA GLU A 95 -5.41 -15.13 0.72
C GLU A 95 -4.02 -14.62 0.30
N ILE A 96 -3.94 -13.43 -0.30
CA ILE A 96 -2.66 -12.80 -0.67
C ILE A 96 -1.81 -12.49 0.56
N ILE A 97 -2.41 -11.96 1.63
CA ILE A 97 -1.71 -11.62 2.88
C ILE A 97 -1.20 -12.89 3.57
N LEU A 98 -1.89 -14.03 3.49
CA LEU A 98 -1.42 -15.28 4.11
C LEU A 98 -0.22 -15.91 3.37
N GLU A 99 -0.01 -15.56 2.11
CA GLU A 99 1.09 -16.07 1.29
C GLU A 99 2.42 -15.34 1.58
N LYS A 100 3.33 -16.01 2.29
CA LYS A 100 4.66 -15.46 2.66
C LYS A 100 5.48 -14.93 1.49
N GLN A 101 5.26 -15.42 0.27
CA GLN A 101 5.96 -14.93 -0.92
C GLN A 101 5.68 -13.45 -1.26
N HIS A 102 4.60 -12.87 -0.74
CA HIS A 102 4.23 -11.47 -1.01
C HIS A 102 4.91 -10.47 -0.05
N TYR A 103 5.47 -10.91 1.06
CA TYR A 103 6.07 -10.02 2.05
C TYR A 103 7.41 -9.43 1.60
N PRO A 104 7.74 -8.19 2.04
CA PRO A 104 6.89 -7.27 2.81
C PRO A 104 5.76 -6.65 1.97
N ILE A 105 4.56 -6.55 2.58
CA ILE A 105 3.34 -6.05 1.93
C ILE A 105 3.00 -4.65 2.43
N LEU A 106 2.68 -3.76 1.49
CA LEU A 106 2.07 -2.47 1.75
C LEU A 106 0.61 -2.51 1.26
N LEU A 107 -0.34 -2.42 2.19
CA LEU A 107 -1.76 -2.26 1.90
C LEU A 107 -2.07 -0.78 1.67
N ALA A 108 -2.77 -0.48 0.58
CA ALA A 108 -3.20 0.87 0.25
C ALA A 108 -4.69 0.93 -0.11
N CYS A 109 -5.34 2.01 0.35
CA CYS A 109 -6.62 2.51 -0.14
C CYS A 109 -6.44 3.99 -0.48
N SER A 110 -7.21 4.51 -1.44
CA SER A 110 -7.13 5.91 -1.89
C SER A 110 -8.33 6.69 -1.39
#